data_AF-A0A8J4AZC2-F1
#
_entry.id   AF-A0A8J4AZC2-F1
#
_cell.length_a   1.000
_cell.length_b   1.000
_cell.length_c   1.000
_cell.angle_alpha   90.00
_cell.angle_beta   90.00
_cell.angle_gamma   90.00
#
_symmetry.space_group_name_H-M   'P 1'
#
loop_
_entity.id
_entity.type
_entity.pdbx_description
1 polymer ?
#
loop_
_entity_poly.entity_id
_entity_poly.type
_entity_poly.pdbx_seq_one_letter_code
_entity_poly.pdbx_strand_id
1 'polypeptide(L)'
;MYQGHYACCCADTWASELGILSRSVPRLVTTGRKVPPGTNGGVTLLGLCCSVAGGLTIGLAFFAGGVAGCAWGVVPRGGSLCPLPAKGGTGRWTLRDAMLGAGPAALPVLVAVGLACGLFGSLLDSFLGATLQFTGWDPKTGRVVGAGRGKRGTGTGGGNGTQVVHVSGLSLLSNNGVNFIAAAATAALGAALLESWSVTVR
;
A
#
# COMPACT_ATOMS: atom_id res chain seq x y z
N MET A 1 -6.68 1.07 -12.13
CA MET A 1 -7.14 1.94 -11.02
C MET A 1 -7.47 1.15 -9.74
N TYR A 2 -8.53 0.33 -9.71
CA TYR A 2 -9.00 -0.31 -8.45
C TYR A 2 -7.97 -1.24 -7.79
N GLN A 3 -7.19 -1.97 -8.58
CA GLN A 3 -6.18 -2.88 -8.05
C GLN A 3 -5.11 -2.16 -7.20
N GLY A 4 -4.62 -1.02 -7.68
CA GLY A 4 -3.58 -0.25 -6.97
C GLY A 4 -4.08 0.28 -5.63
N HIS A 5 -5.33 0.75 -5.58
CA HIS A 5 -5.99 1.17 -4.34
C HIS A 5 -6.05 0.02 -3.31
N TYR A 6 -6.59 -1.14 -3.69
CA TYR A 6 -6.69 -2.28 -2.78
C TYR A 6 -5.32 -2.80 -2.34
N ALA A 7 -4.34 -2.82 -3.24
CA ALA A 7 -2.97 -3.22 -2.92
C ALA A 7 -2.33 -2.28 -1.88
N CYS A 8 -2.48 -0.96 -2.05
CA CYS A 8 -2.04 0.05 -1.08
C CYS A 8 -2.66 -0.21 0.29
N CYS A 9 -4.00 -0.24 0.37
CA CYS A 9 -4.70 -0.35 1.65
C CYS A 9 -4.40 -1.65 2.37
N CYS A 10 -4.28 -2.77 1.64
CA CYS A 10 -3.91 -4.06 2.21
C CYS A 10 -2.47 -4.04 2.73
N ALA A 11 -1.54 -3.51 1.94
CA ALA A 11 -0.15 -3.37 2.32
C ALA A 11 0.03 -2.50 3.58
N ASP A 12 -0.66 -1.36 3.64
CA ASP A 12 -0.60 -0.44 4.78
C ASP A 12 -1.17 -1.03 6.06
N THR A 13 -2.31 -1.72 5.95
CA THR A 13 -2.92 -2.39 7.09
C THR A 13 -1.97 -3.46 7.63
N TRP A 14 -1.41 -4.30 6.76
CA TRP A 14 -0.51 -5.36 7.19
C TRP A 14 0.80 -4.81 7.74
N ALA A 15 1.36 -3.77 7.12
CA ALA A 15 2.58 -3.13 7.59
C ALA A 15 2.41 -2.49 8.97
N SER A 16 1.25 -1.88 9.26
CA SER A 16 0.98 -1.22 10.53
C SER A 16 0.67 -2.24 11.64
N GLU A 17 -0.22 -3.20 11.37
CA GLU A 17 -0.68 -4.18 12.36
C GLU A 17 0.36 -5.27 12.66
N LEU A 18 1.12 -5.71 11.65
CA LEU A 18 2.17 -6.71 11.84
C LEU A 18 3.53 -6.07 12.06
N GLY A 19 3.79 -4.89 11.52
CA GLY A 19 5.06 -4.18 11.72
C GLY A 19 5.25 -3.68 13.16
N ILE A 20 4.18 -3.49 13.93
CA ILE A 20 4.29 -3.18 15.37
C ILE A 20 4.85 -4.35 16.19
N LEU A 21 4.70 -5.59 15.69
CA LEU A 21 5.28 -6.78 16.29
C LEU A 21 6.78 -6.94 15.98
N SER A 22 7.34 -6.05 15.15
CA SER A 22 8.77 -6.04 14.83
C SER A 22 9.61 -5.87 16.09
N ARG A 23 10.56 -6.78 16.31
CA ARG A 23 11.59 -6.64 17.34
C ARG A 23 12.56 -5.49 17.05
N SER A 24 12.68 -5.08 15.80
CA SER A 24 13.52 -3.97 15.36
C SER A 24 12.84 -2.64 15.62
N VAL A 25 13.57 -1.71 16.24
CA VAL A 25 13.10 -0.35 16.51
C VAL A 25 12.74 0.36 15.19
N PRO A 26 11.52 0.92 15.07
CA PRO A 26 11.11 1.66 13.87
C PRO A 26 12.02 2.85 13.58
N ARG A 27 12.18 3.15 12.30
CA ARG A 27 12.94 4.30 11.81
C ARG A 27 12.03 5.23 11.03
N LEU A 28 12.13 6.54 11.28
CA LEU A 28 11.33 7.51 10.56
C LEU A 28 11.76 7.53 9.08
N VAL A 29 10.81 7.37 8.14
CA VAL A 29 11.13 7.27 6.71
C VAL A 29 11.82 8.52 6.14
N THR A 30 11.57 9.69 6.72
CA THR A 30 12.16 10.96 6.26
C THR A 30 13.59 11.19 6.75
N THR A 31 13.93 10.77 7.97
CA THR A 31 15.21 11.10 8.62
C THR A 31 16.07 9.88 8.98
N GLY A 32 15.51 8.68 8.92
CA GLY A 32 16.15 7.43 9.34
C GLY A 32 16.38 7.29 10.85
N ARG A 33 15.96 8.29 11.65
CA ARG A 33 16.10 8.29 13.12
C ARG A 33 15.22 7.24 13.75
N LYS A 34 15.69 6.61 14.82
CA LYS A 34 14.89 5.67 15.61
C LYS A 34 13.76 6.41 16.31
N VAL A 35 12.55 5.89 16.21
CA VAL A 35 11.36 6.46 16.81
C VAL A 35 10.59 5.40 17.61
N PRO A 36 9.80 5.82 18.63
CA PRO A 36 8.96 4.88 19.36
C PRO A 36 7.96 4.17 18.44
N PRO A 37 7.62 2.89 18.73
CA PRO A 37 6.54 2.18 18.04
C PRO A 37 5.23 2.96 18.06
N GLY A 38 4.51 2.96 16.94
CA GLY A 38 3.28 3.74 16.75
C GLY A 38 3.50 5.19 16.30
N THR A 39 4.72 5.61 16.02
CA THR A 39 5.02 6.92 15.42
C THR A 39 4.59 6.95 13.95
N ASN A 40 3.83 7.98 13.52
CA ASN A 40 3.45 8.12 12.12
C ASN A 40 4.68 8.24 11.22
N GLY A 41 4.74 7.38 10.19
CA GLY A 41 5.86 7.28 9.27
C GLY A 41 7.11 6.55 9.81
N GLY A 42 6.97 5.84 10.93
CA GLY A 42 7.97 4.88 11.40
C GLY A 42 7.89 3.58 10.63
N VAL A 43 8.93 3.25 9.87
CA VAL A 43 9.03 2.02 9.07
C VAL A 43 9.96 0.99 9.72
N THR A 44 9.62 -0.28 9.58
CA THR A 44 10.45 -1.43 10.00
C THR A 44 10.66 -2.37 8.82
N LEU A 45 11.72 -3.18 8.87
CA LEU A 45 11.96 -4.20 7.83
C LEU A 45 10.81 -5.21 7.77
N LEU A 46 10.29 -5.63 8.93
CA LEU A 46 9.12 -6.52 8.99
C LEU A 46 7.90 -5.85 8.35
N GLY A 47 7.65 -4.58 8.66
CA GLY A 47 6.57 -3.80 8.05
C GLY A 47 6.68 -3.75 6.53
N LEU A 48 7.87 -3.50 5.98
CA LEU A 48 8.10 -3.51 4.52
C LEU A 48 7.86 -4.88 3.90
N CYS A 49 8.31 -5.97 4.55
CA CYS A 49 8.00 -7.32 4.11
C CYS A 49 6.49 -7.60 4.12
N CYS A 50 5.78 -7.10 5.14
CA CYS A 50 4.32 -7.17 5.22
C CYS A 50 3.64 -6.34 4.12
N SER A 51 4.17 -5.16 3.76
CA SER A 51 3.68 -4.37 2.62
C SER A 51 3.82 -5.14 1.31
N VAL A 52 4.98 -5.78 1.09
CA VAL A 52 5.22 -6.65 -0.08
C VAL A 52 4.25 -7.83 -0.08
N ALA A 53 4.06 -8.50 1.06
CA ALA A 53 3.12 -9.61 1.18
C ALA A 53 1.65 -9.19 0.92
N GLY A 54 1.24 -8.01 1.39
CA GLY A 54 -0.09 -7.45 1.13
C GLY A 54 -0.30 -7.13 -0.35
N GLY A 55 0.67 -6.43 -0.97
CA GLY A 55 0.66 -6.15 -2.41
C GLY A 55 0.64 -7.42 -3.26
N LEU A 56 1.44 -8.43 -2.88
CA LEU A 56 1.47 -9.75 -3.51
C LEU A 56 0.11 -10.45 -3.40
N THR A 57 -0.50 -10.42 -2.21
CA THR A 57 -1.80 -11.07 -1.96
C THR A 57 -2.89 -10.48 -2.86
N ILE A 58 -2.97 -9.15 -2.97
CA ILE A 58 -3.91 -8.49 -3.87
C ILE A 58 -3.57 -8.76 -5.34
N GLY A 59 -2.29 -8.71 -5.72
CA GLY A 59 -1.84 -9.05 -7.07
C GLY A 59 -2.23 -10.47 -7.49
N LEU A 60 -2.03 -11.45 -6.60
CA LEU A 60 -2.40 -12.85 -6.82
C LEU A 60 -3.92 -13.05 -6.85
N ALA A 61 -4.69 -12.33 -6.04
CA ALA A 61 -6.15 -12.40 -6.09
C ALA A 61 -6.69 -11.90 -7.45
N PHE A 62 -6.16 -10.78 -7.95
CA PHE A 62 -6.51 -10.26 -9.28
C PHE A 62 -6.04 -11.21 -10.41
N PHE A 63 -4.85 -11.79 -10.27
CA PHE A 63 -4.36 -12.83 -11.18
C PHE A 63 -5.31 -14.03 -11.23
N ALA A 64 -5.67 -14.60 -10.07
CA ALA A 64 -6.55 -15.76 -9.97
C ALA A 64 -7.95 -15.45 -10.52
N GLY A 65 -8.50 -14.28 -10.21
CA GLY A 65 -9.76 -13.79 -10.78
C GLY A 65 -9.70 -13.65 -12.30
N GLY A 66 -8.58 -13.17 -12.85
CA GLY A 66 -8.34 -13.08 -14.29
C GLY A 66 -8.29 -14.47 -14.96
N VAL A 67 -7.54 -15.41 -14.38
CA VAL A 67 -7.48 -16.81 -14.86
C VAL A 67 -8.87 -17.44 -14.85
N ALA A 68 -9.59 -17.32 -13.73
CA ALA A 68 -10.95 -17.84 -13.60
C ALA A 68 -11.90 -17.19 -14.61
N GLY A 69 -11.78 -15.88 -14.85
CA GLY A 69 -12.57 -15.14 -15.83
C GLY A 69 -12.32 -15.59 -17.28
N CYS A 70 -11.06 -15.75 -17.70
CA CYS A 70 -10.74 -16.28 -19.04
C CYS A 70 -11.21 -17.76 -19.15
N ALA A 71 -11.09 -18.57 -18.09
CA ALA A 71 -11.54 -19.97 -18.07
C ALA A 71 -13.06 -20.12 -18.10
N TRP A 72 -13.79 -19.20 -17.44
CA TRP A 72 -15.26 -19.20 -17.42
C TRP A 72 -15.87 -18.57 -18.68
N GLY A 73 -15.07 -17.96 -19.56
CA GLY A 73 -15.54 -17.31 -20.79
C GLY A 73 -16.21 -15.95 -20.56
N VAL A 74 -16.04 -15.37 -19.36
CA VAL A 74 -16.52 -14.01 -19.04
C VAL A 74 -15.64 -12.96 -19.72
N VAL A 75 -14.35 -13.25 -19.88
CA VAL A 75 -13.41 -12.37 -20.58
C VAL A 75 -13.21 -12.87 -22.02
N PRO A 76 -13.65 -12.11 -23.04
CA PRO A 76 -13.51 -12.51 -24.44
C PRO A 76 -12.05 -12.55 -24.90
N ARG A 77 -11.75 -13.40 -25.87
CA ARG A 77 -10.41 -13.49 -26.50
C ARG A 77 -10.10 -12.22 -27.29
N GLY A 78 -8.86 -11.73 -27.20
CA GLY A 78 -8.37 -10.56 -27.96
C GLY A 78 -8.37 -9.24 -27.20
N GLY A 79 -8.61 -9.25 -25.90
CA GLY A 79 -8.41 -8.06 -25.04
C GLY A 79 -6.98 -7.95 -24.51
N SER A 80 -6.60 -6.77 -24.00
CA SER A 80 -5.26 -6.52 -23.40
C SER A 80 -4.90 -7.48 -22.26
N LEU A 81 -5.89 -8.03 -21.55
CA LEU A 81 -5.66 -9.00 -20.49
C LEU A 81 -5.62 -10.45 -20.98
N CYS A 82 -6.42 -10.84 -21.98
CA CYS A 82 -6.38 -12.18 -22.60
C CYS A 82 -6.12 -12.06 -24.13
N PRO A 83 -4.86 -11.83 -24.58
CA PRO A 83 -4.51 -11.73 -26.01
C PRO A 83 -4.84 -13.00 -26.81
N LEU A 84 -5.00 -12.88 -28.13
CA LEU A 84 -5.27 -14.01 -29.02
C LEU A 84 -4.07 -14.94 -29.08
N PRO A 85 -4.25 -16.28 -28.99
CA PRO A 85 -3.16 -17.22 -29.17
C PRO A 85 -2.61 -17.12 -30.62
N ALA A 86 -1.28 -17.12 -30.77
CA ALA A 86 -0.58 -16.97 -32.05
C ALA A 86 -0.96 -17.99 -33.13
N LYS A 87 -1.63 -19.09 -32.77
CA LYS A 87 -2.08 -20.15 -33.68
C LYS A 87 -3.59 -20.15 -33.95
N GLY A 88 -4.30 -19.04 -33.73
CA GLY A 88 -5.68 -18.88 -34.21
C GLY A 88 -6.71 -19.79 -33.54
N GLY A 89 -6.50 -20.19 -32.29
CA GLY A 89 -7.45 -21.04 -31.57
C GLY A 89 -8.78 -20.33 -31.30
N THR A 90 -9.87 -20.89 -31.81
CA THR A 90 -11.27 -20.48 -31.54
C THR A 90 -11.88 -21.40 -30.47
N GLY A 91 -12.32 -20.89 -29.30
CA GLY A 91 -12.81 -21.71 -28.16
C GLY A 91 -12.68 -21.06 -26.77
N ARG A 92 -12.93 -21.83 -25.69
CA ARG A 92 -12.72 -21.42 -24.28
C ARG A 92 -11.25 -21.67 -23.87
N TRP A 93 -10.65 -20.85 -23.00
CA TRP A 93 -9.30 -21.13 -22.48
C TRP A 93 -9.35 -22.32 -21.51
N THR A 94 -8.46 -23.30 -21.66
CA THR A 94 -8.29 -24.34 -20.64
C THR A 94 -7.52 -23.77 -19.45
N LEU A 95 -7.70 -24.34 -18.25
CA LEU A 95 -6.96 -23.93 -17.05
C LEU A 95 -5.44 -24.07 -17.24
N ARG A 96 -5.02 -25.11 -17.96
CA ARG A 96 -3.61 -25.35 -18.32
C ARG A 96 -3.08 -24.30 -19.29
N ASP A 97 -3.86 -23.91 -20.30
CA ASP A 97 -3.44 -22.85 -21.22
C ASP A 97 -3.38 -21.47 -20.54
N ALA A 98 -4.30 -21.21 -19.60
CA ALA A 98 -4.33 -19.96 -18.85
C ALA A 98 -3.20 -19.83 -17.80
N MET A 99 -2.73 -20.95 -17.23
CA MET A 99 -1.66 -20.96 -16.22
C MET A 99 -0.25 -21.27 -16.78
N LEU A 100 -0.13 -22.12 -17.80
CA LEU A 100 1.14 -22.71 -18.25
C LEU A 100 1.39 -22.58 -19.77
N GLY A 101 0.40 -22.21 -20.56
CA GLY A 101 0.53 -22.04 -22.02
C GLY A 101 0.99 -20.63 -22.42
N ALA A 102 0.92 -20.31 -23.71
CA ALA A 102 0.86 -18.92 -24.21
C ALA A 102 -0.48 -18.25 -23.81
N GLY A 103 -0.83 -18.39 -22.54
CA GLY A 103 -1.98 -17.85 -21.87
C GLY A 103 -1.92 -16.33 -21.78
N PRO A 104 -2.88 -15.71 -21.09
CA PRO A 104 -3.02 -14.27 -21.04
C PRO A 104 -1.72 -13.59 -20.56
N ALA A 105 -0.90 -13.13 -21.51
CA ALA A 105 0.47 -12.64 -21.27
C ALA A 105 0.54 -11.47 -20.28
N ALA A 106 -0.59 -10.81 -20.04
CA ALA A 106 -0.73 -9.70 -19.13
C ALA A 106 -1.01 -10.10 -17.67
N LEU A 107 -1.42 -11.33 -17.34
CA LEU A 107 -1.77 -11.63 -15.94
C LEU A 107 -0.58 -11.51 -14.95
N PRO A 108 0.66 -11.88 -15.29
CA PRO A 108 1.81 -11.59 -14.44
C PRO A 108 2.01 -10.10 -14.16
N VAL A 109 1.57 -9.22 -15.08
CA VAL A 109 1.59 -7.77 -14.86
C VAL A 109 0.69 -7.37 -13.69
N LEU A 110 -0.41 -8.08 -13.44
CA LEU A 110 -1.27 -7.82 -12.29
C LEU A 110 -0.51 -8.10 -11.00
N VAL A 111 0.28 -9.16 -10.94
CA VAL A 111 1.12 -9.43 -9.76
C VAL A 111 2.16 -8.34 -9.57
N ALA A 112 2.84 -7.93 -10.65
CA ALA A 112 3.83 -6.86 -10.61
C ALA A 112 3.23 -5.51 -10.19
N VAL A 113 2.06 -5.15 -10.73
CA VAL A 113 1.32 -3.93 -10.36
C VAL A 113 0.88 -3.99 -8.91
N GLY A 114 0.38 -5.13 -8.42
CA GLY A 114 0.02 -5.31 -7.01
C GLY A 114 1.21 -5.11 -6.07
N LEU A 115 2.36 -5.69 -6.40
CA LEU A 115 3.61 -5.51 -5.65
C LEU A 115 4.08 -4.06 -5.66
N ALA A 116 4.16 -3.44 -6.84
CA ALA A 116 4.62 -2.07 -7.00
C ALA A 116 3.71 -1.09 -6.25
N CYS A 117 2.40 -1.20 -6.45
CA CYS A 117 1.41 -0.36 -5.78
C CYS A 117 1.38 -0.59 -4.27
N GLY A 118 1.43 -1.85 -3.80
CA GLY A 118 1.43 -2.15 -2.37
C GLY A 118 2.64 -1.58 -1.65
N LEU A 119 3.85 -1.78 -2.19
CA LEU A 119 5.08 -1.25 -1.60
C LEU A 119 5.13 0.28 -1.70
N PHE A 120 4.86 0.84 -2.88
CA PHE A 120 4.91 2.28 -3.10
C PHE A 120 3.86 3.01 -2.26
N GLY A 121 2.62 2.52 -2.27
CA GLY A 121 1.52 3.12 -1.54
C GLY A 121 1.80 3.16 -0.05
N SER A 122 2.36 2.08 0.49
CA SER A 122 2.66 2.01 1.92
C SER A 122 3.83 2.88 2.37
N LEU A 123 4.84 3.00 1.52
CA LEU A 123 5.93 3.96 1.72
C LEU A 123 5.45 5.40 1.58
N LEU A 124 4.54 5.68 0.64
CA LEU A 124 3.98 7.00 0.43
C LEU A 124 3.12 7.43 1.62
N ASP A 125 2.28 6.54 2.15
CA ASP A 125 1.51 6.79 3.37
C ASP A 125 2.43 7.10 4.55
N SER A 126 3.48 6.29 4.74
CA SER A 126 4.49 6.51 5.76
C SER A 126 5.22 7.86 5.58
N PHE A 127 5.55 8.24 4.35
CA PHE A 127 6.22 9.50 4.04
C PHE A 127 5.32 10.69 4.35
N LEU A 128 4.10 10.67 3.83
CA LEU A 128 3.09 11.70 4.08
C LEU A 128 2.71 11.76 5.56
N GLY A 129 2.67 10.63 6.25
CA GLY A 129 2.48 10.52 7.70
C GLY A 129 3.61 11.20 8.46
N ALA A 130 4.86 10.91 8.12
CA ALA A 130 6.03 11.54 8.75
C ALA A 130 6.11 13.05 8.52
N THR A 131 5.56 13.56 7.41
CA THR A 131 5.63 14.99 7.05
C THR A 131 4.39 15.79 7.45
N LEU A 132 3.19 15.23 7.25
CA LEU A 132 1.91 15.94 7.31
C LEU A 132 1.02 15.53 8.48
N GLN A 133 1.38 14.48 9.23
CA GLN A 133 0.69 14.07 10.45
C GLN A 133 1.56 14.29 11.69
N PHE A 134 1.08 15.11 12.61
CA PHE A 134 1.78 15.35 13.87
C PHE A 134 1.83 14.08 14.72
N THR A 135 3.02 13.78 15.23
CA THR A 135 3.26 12.78 16.26
C THR A 135 4.01 13.40 17.43
N GLY A 136 3.47 13.23 18.64
CA GLY A 136 4.12 13.55 19.90
C GLY A 136 4.32 12.31 20.77
N TRP A 137 5.25 12.40 21.72
CA TRP A 137 5.52 11.38 22.72
C TRP A 137 5.23 11.97 24.10
N ASP A 138 4.43 11.28 24.91
CA ASP A 138 4.20 11.63 26.32
C ASP A 138 5.12 10.79 27.23
N PRO A 139 6.14 11.40 27.86
CA PRO A 139 7.07 10.69 28.74
C PRO A 139 6.42 10.10 29.98
N LYS A 140 5.29 10.65 30.47
CA LYS A 140 4.66 10.18 31.71
C LYS A 140 3.86 8.90 31.49
N THR A 141 3.20 8.80 30.34
CA THR A 141 2.39 7.62 29.99
C THR A 141 3.14 6.62 29.13
N GLY A 142 4.29 6.99 28.56
CA GLY A 142 5.05 6.15 27.65
C GLY A 142 4.29 5.87 26.35
N ARG A 143 3.46 6.81 25.91
CA ARG A 143 2.56 6.64 24.75
C ARG A 143 2.79 7.70 23.68
N VAL A 144 2.63 7.27 22.43
CA VAL A 144 2.55 8.17 21.28
C VAL A 144 1.17 8.85 21.25
N VAL A 145 1.15 10.16 20.99
CA VAL A 145 -0.06 10.99 20.95
C VAL A 145 -0.14 11.81 19.65
N GLY A 146 -1.34 11.93 19.09
CA GLY A 146 -1.60 12.74 17.90
C GLY A 146 -1.88 14.23 18.21
N ALA A 147 -2.06 15.02 17.14
CA ALA A 147 -2.21 16.49 17.18
C ALA A 147 -3.28 16.99 18.18
N GLY A 148 -4.42 16.30 18.26
CA GLY A 148 -5.56 16.71 19.10
C GLY A 148 -5.30 16.58 20.61
N ARG A 149 -4.35 15.73 21.03
CA ARG A 149 -3.93 15.61 22.45
C ARG A 149 -2.75 16.53 22.78
N GLY A 150 -1.87 16.81 21.82
CA GLY A 150 -0.71 17.70 22.02
C GLY A 150 -1.08 19.16 22.29
N LYS A 151 -2.15 19.67 21.66
CA LYS A 151 -2.61 21.07 21.85
C LYS A 151 -3.25 21.37 23.21
N ARG A 152 -3.64 20.37 24.01
CA ARG A 152 -4.14 20.58 25.38
C ARG A 152 -3.04 20.83 26.42
N GLY A 153 -1.76 20.74 26.02
CA GLY A 153 -0.60 20.97 26.90
C GLY A 153 0.02 22.37 26.79
N THR A 154 -0.45 23.25 25.90
CA THR A 154 0.17 24.58 25.67
C THR A 154 -0.72 25.76 26.10
N GLY A 155 -1.74 25.51 26.93
CA GLY A 155 -2.56 26.56 27.52
C GLY A 155 -1.99 27.05 28.85
N THR A 156 -1.66 28.33 28.93
CA THR A 156 -1.44 29.12 30.15
C THR A 156 -2.64 28.95 31.10
N GLY A 157 -2.55 28.03 32.05
CA GLY A 157 -3.57 27.81 33.08
C GLY A 157 -3.13 26.70 34.03
N GLY A 158 -2.96 27.04 35.31
CA GLY A 158 -2.35 26.20 36.34
C GLY A 158 -2.99 24.81 36.48
N GLY A 159 -2.27 23.78 36.08
CA GLY A 159 -2.62 22.39 36.34
C GLY A 159 -1.68 21.41 35.64
N ASN A 160 -0.60 21.01 36.32
CA ASN A 160 0.27 19.82 36.10
C ASN A 160 0.32 19.15 34.70
N GLY A 161 0.39 19.94 33.63
CA GLY A 161 0.29 19.49 32.24
C GLY A 161 1.47 18.62 31.84
N THR A 162 1.18 17.41 31.35
CA THR A 162 2.13 16.52 30.67
C THR A 162 2.77 17.23 29.48
N GLN A 163 4.09 17.45 29.55
CA GLN A 163 4.88 18.02 28.45
C GLN A 163 5.01 16.98 27.33
N VAL A 164 4.20 17.11 26.28
CA VAL A 164 4.28 16.25 25.09
C VAL A 164 5.48 16.70 24.24
N VAL A 165 6.41 15.78 23.99
CA VAL A 165 7.59 16.04 23.16
C VAL A 165 7.24 15.78 21.71
N HIS A 166 7.49 16.73 20.82
CA HIS A 166 7.27 16.54 19.38
C HIS A 166 8.27 15.53 18.80
N VAL A 167 7.78 14.60 17.97
CA VAL A 167 8.59 13.54 17.34
C VAL A 167 8.71 13.77 15.84
N SER A 168 7.58 13.95 15.14
CA SER A 168 7.56 14.08 13.68
C SER A 168 6.29 14.76 13.16
N GLY A 169 6.37 15.26 11.93
CA GLY A 169 5.25 15.75 11.14
C GLY A 169 4.63 17.08 11.58
N LEU A 170 3.86 17.65 10.65
CA LEU A 170 3.04 18.85 10.84
C LEU A 170 1.62 18.45 11.22
N SER A 171 0.86 19.31 11.89
CA SER A 171 -0.57 19.07 12.12
C SER A 171 -1.41 19.56 10.93
N LEU A 172 -1.07 19.15 9.71
CA LEU A 172 -1.72 19.62 8.49
C LEU A 172 -2.87 18.69 8.08
N LEU A 173 -2.64 17.38 8.09
CA LEU A 173 -3.61 16.37 7.68
C LEU A 173 -3.90 15.36 8.79
N SER A 174 -5.10 14.81 8.77
CA SER A 174 -5.48 13.65 9.59
C SER A 174 -5.00 12.35 8.94
N ASN A 175 -5.02 11.25 9.70
CA ASN A 175 -4.71 9.91 9.18
C ASN A 175 -5.57 9.58 7.94
N ASN A 176 -6.88 9.79 8.02
CA ASN A 176 -7.79 9.57 6.89
C ASN A 176 -7.43 10.41 5.66
N GLY A 177 -6.99 11.66 5.83
CA GLY A 177 -6.61 12.53 4.73
C GLY A 177 -5.34 12.05 4.03
N VAL A 178 -4.36 11.55 4.79
CA VAL A 178 -3.14 10.98 4.21
C VAL A 178 -3.43 9.66 3.51
N ASN A 179 -4.19 8.75 4.13
CA ASN A 179 -4.59 7.48 3.51
C ASN A 179 -5.32 7.73 2.19
N PHE A 180 -6.20 8.75 2.14
CA PHE A 180 -6.90 9.13 0.92
C PHE A 180 -5.95 9.55 -0.20
N ILE A 181 -4.98 10.43 0.09
CA ILE A 181 -3.99 10.90 -0.89
C ILE A 181 -3.11 9.74 -1.35
N ALA A 182 -2.60 8.92 -0.41
CA ALA A 182 -1.75 7.78 -0.74
C ALA A 182 -2.49 6.77 -1.62
N ALA A 183 -3.74 6.46 -1.28
CA ALA A 183 -4.55 5.52 -2.04
C ALA A 183 -4.94 6.06 -3.43
N ALA A 184 -5.24 7.35 -3.55
CA ALA A 184 -5.53 8.00 -4.83
C ALA A 184 -4.29 8.03 -5.75
N ALA A 185 -3.13 8.43 -5.21
CA ALA A 185 -1.87 8.42 -5.95
C ALA A 185 -1.50 7.00 -6.41
N THR A 186 -1.70 6.00 -5.55
CA THR A 186 -1.41 4.61 -5.88
C THR A 186 -2.39 4.04 -6.91
N ALA A 187 -3.66 4.45 -6.87
CA ALA A 187 -4.64 4.09 -7.91
C ALA A 187 -4.26 4.66 -9.28
N ALA A 188 -3.74 5.90 -9.32
CA ALA A 188 -3.22 6.53 -10.54
C ALA A 188 -1.96 5.83 -11.05
N LEU A 189 -1.01 5.52 -10.16
CA LEU A 189 0.18 4.73 -10.51
C LEU A 189 -0.21 3.37 -11.11
N GLY A 190 -1.11 2.63 -10.45
CA GLY A 190 -1.58 1.34 -10.95
C GLY A 190 -2.30 1.45 -12.30
N ALA A 191 -2.97 2.57 -12.58
CA ALA A 191 -3.55 2.83 -13.90
C ALA A 191 -2.46 3.05 -14.95
N ALA A 192 -1.49 3.92 -14.67
CA ALA A 192 -0.39 4.24 -15.58
C ALA A 192 0.47 3.00 -15.90
N LEU A 193 0.75 2.14 -14.91
CA LEU A 193 1.48 0.89 -15.12
C LEU A 193 0.72 -0.06 -16.06
N LEU A 194 -0.58 -0.24 -15.83
CA LEU A 194 -1.41 -1.09 -16.70
C LEU A 194 -1.56 -0.51 -18.11
N GLU A 195 -1.65 0.82 -18.24
CA GLU A 195 -1.71 1.50 -19.52
C GLU A 195 -0.40 1.34 -20.30
N SER A 196 0.75 1.57 -19.67
CA SER A 196 2.07 1.39 -20.27
C SER A 196 2.29 -0.05 -20.78
N TRP A 197 1.82 -1.03 -20.01
CA TRP A 197 1.81 -2.43 -20.43
C TRP A 197 0.93 -2.64 -21.65
N SER A 198 -0.28 -2.07 -21.64
CA SER A 198 -1.23 -2.22 -22.75
C SER A 198 -0.71 -1.64 -24.06
N VAL A 199 0.08 -0.56 -24.02
CA VAL A 199 0.75 0.03 -25.18
C VAL A 199 1.89 -0.86 -25.68
N THR A 200 2.66 -1.47 -24.77
CA THR A 200 3.82 -2.30 -25.11
C THR A 200 3.43 -3.64 -25.78
N VAL A 201 2.25 -4.17 -25.48
CA VAL A 201 1.78 -5.49 -25.95
C VAL A 201 0.89 -5.37 -27.20
N ARG A 202 0.51 -4.16 -27.62
CA ARG A 202 -0.16 -3.89 -28.90
C ARG A 202 0.85 -3.80 -30.03
#